data_AF-A0A9C6DWX3-F1
#
_entry.id   AF-A0A9C6DWX3-F1
#
_cell.length_a   1.000
_cell.length_b   1.000
_cell.length_c   1.000
_cell.angle_alpha   90.00
_cell.angle_beta   90.00
_cell.angle_gamma   90.00
#
_symmetry.space_group_name_H-M   'P 1'
#
loop_
_entity.id
_entity.type
_entity.pdbx_description
1 polymer ?
#
loop_
_entity_poly.entity_id
_entity_poly.type
_entity_poly.pdbx_seq_one_letter_code
_entity_poly.pdbx_strand_id
1 'polypeptide(L)'
;MAANFKFSESPHDSHLWKRSGQRAYLESGWCGRESNVWLLHKKSTQQAMLLSPLKTINKFFEPTEMNADSFFARWKNLSGDQQRAQKVFKAQQPLDLPGARNKLTGFGMQLLDNVDPNPDNMVCAGIIHTQTQQVGCLLRLEPNKQAQMFRLTIRASKESVTRQICELLTDQF
;
A
#
# COMPACT_ATOMS: atom_id res chain seq x y z
N MET A 1 14.10 19.02 -30.53
CA MET A 1 15.42 19.07 -29.86
C MET A 1 15.35 18.22 -28.60
N ALA A 2 16.08 17.10 -28.57
CA ALA A 2 16.09 16.19 -27.42
C ALA A 2 17.11 16.69 -26.38
N ALA A 3 16.67 16.87 -25.13
CA ALA A 3 17.55 17.24 -24.04
C ALA A 3 18.28 15.98 -23.52
N ASN A 4 19.61 15.95 -23.70
CA ASN A 4 20.46 14.92 -23.12
C ASN A 4 20.65 15.20 -21.61
N PHE A 5 20.06 14.38 -20.76
CA PHE A 5 20.30 14.39 -19.31
C PHE A 5 21.54 13.55 -19.00
N LYS A 6 22.59 14.17 -18.44
CA LYS A 6 23.71 13.46 -17.83
C LYS A 6 23.43 13.28 -16.34
N PHE A 7 23.36 12.04 -15.90
CA PHE A 7 23.46 11.66 -14.50
C PHE A 7 24.94 11.75 -14.08
N SER A 8 25.24 12.44 -12.98
CA SER A 8 26.58 12.41 -12.36
C SER A 8 26.43 11.94 -10.92
N GLU A 9 27.03 10.79 -10.61
CA GLU A 9 27.21 10.32 -9.24
C GLU A 9 28.44 11.00 -8.62
N SER A 10 28.36 11.27 -7.31
CA SER A 10 29.42 11.92 -6.52
C SER A 10 30.66 11.02 -6.38
N PRO A 11 31.91 11.55 -6.32
CA PRO A 11 33.13 10.75 -6.41
C PRO A 11 33.52 9.94 -5.15
N HIS A 12 32.70 9.90 -4.09
CA HIS A 12 33.14 9.38 -2.79
C HIS A 12 32.74 7.92 -2.45
N ASP A 13 32.05 7.19 -3.32
CA ASP A 13 31.60 5.81 -3.04
C ASP A 13 32.07 4.78 -4.09
N SER A 14 33.34 4.85 -4.49
CA SER A 14 33.91 3.96 -5.52
C SER A 14 34.20 2.52 -5.05
N HIS A 15 33.89 2.14 -3.81
CA HIS A 15 34.33 0.85 -3.23
C HIS A 15 33.23 -0.20 -2.96
N LEU A 16 31.95 0.07 -3.25
CA LEU A 16 30.85 -0.86 -2.89
C LEU A 16 30.06 -1.46 -4.05
N TRP A 17 30.54 -1.37 -5.30
CA TRP A 17 29.82 -1.90 -6.45
C TRP A 17 30.71 -2.73 -7.38
N LYS A 18 30.41 -4.04 -7.52
CA LYS A 18 30.85 -4.84 -8.67
C LYS A 18 29.71 -4.95 -9.69
N ARG A 19 29.99 -4.58 -10.94
CA ARG A 19 29.07 -4.73 -12.08
C ARG A 19 29.37 -6.04 -12.82
N SER A 20 28.38 -6.93 -12.88
CA SER A 20 28.23 -7.87 -14.00
C SER A 20 26.74 -7.95 -14.36
N GLY A 21 26.40 -7.67 -15.62
CA GLY A 21 25.05 -7.84 -16.19
C GLY A 21 23.90 -7.10 -15.49
N GLN A 22 23.60 -5.86 -15.91
CA GLN A 22 22.31 -5.15 -15.79
C GLN A 22 21.49 -5.21 -14.46
N ARG A 23 22.04 -5.60 -13.31
CA ARG A 23 21.36 -5.51 -12.00
C ARG A 23 22.33 -5.15 -10.88
N ALA A 24 21.90 -4.19 -10.06
CA ALA A 24 22.52 -3.79 -8.81
C ALA A 24 21.81 -4.51 -7.66
N TYR A 25 22.56 -5.19 -6.79
CA TYR A 25 22.06 -5.81 -5.56
C TYR A 25 22.54 -5.02 -4.34
N LEU A 26 21.71 -4.93 -3.28
CA LEU A 26 22.07 -4.32 -2.00
C LEU A 26 22.34 -5.45 -0.98
N GLU A 27 23.58 -5.54 -0.50
CA GLU A 27 23.93 -6.33 0.68
C GLU A 27 23.35 -5.67 1.94
N SER A 28 22.71 -6.51 2.76
CA SER A 28 22.48 -6.38 4.21
C SER A 28 22.59 -4.99 4.86
N GLY A 29 21.48 -4.54 5.47
CA GLY A 29 21.54 -3.56 6.55
C GLY A 29 20.42 -2.54 6.49
N TRP A 30 19.31 -2.85 7.16
CA TRP A 30 18.36 -1.81 7.55
C TRP A 30 19.06 -0.86 8.53
N CYS A 31 19.54 0.29 8.03
CA CYS A 31 19.74 1.49 8.83
C CYS A 31 18.82 2.56 8.24
N GLY A 32 17.79 2.94 9.01
CA GLY A 32 16.87 3.99 8.62
C GLY A 32 17.63 5.28 8.32
N ARG A 33 17.72 5.64 7.04
CA ARG A 33 17.98 7.01 6.60
C ARG A 33 17.26 7.24 5.27
N GLU A 34 16.50 8.32 5.26
CA GLU A 34 15.54 8.68 4.24
C GLU A 34 16.19 8.82 2.86
N SER A 35 15.48 8.34 1.84
CA SER A 35 15.92 8.41 0.45
C SER A 35 15.38 9.71 -0.14
N ASN A 36 16.06 10.83 0.14
CA ASN A 36 15.65 12.14 -0.35
C ASN A 36 16.19 12.36 -1.77
N VAL A 37 15.30 12.66 -2.72
CA VAL A 37 15.67 13.02 -4.10
C VAL A 37 15.73 14.54 -4.20
N TRP A 38 16.90 15.06 -4.57
CA TRP A 38 17.14 16.50 -4.74
C TRP A 38 17.06 16.86 -6.23
N LEU A 39 16.13 17.74 -6.60
CA LEU A 39 16.16 18.42 -7.89
C LEU A 39 16.90 19.75 -7.73
N LEU A 40 18.02 19.90 -8.44
CA LEU A 40 18.75 21.17 -8.55
C LEU A 40 18.38 21.83 -9.89
N HIS A 41 17.65 22.95 -9.82
CA HIS A 41 17.41 23.79 -10.99
C HIS A 41 18.58 24.76 -11.17
N LYS A 42 19.25 24.73 -12.33
CA LYS A 42 20.33 25.66 -12.66
C LYS A 42 19.75 27.05 -12.94
N LYS A 43 19.40 27.80 -11.88
CA LYS A 43 19.35 29.28 -11.79
C LYS A 43 18.67 29.82 -10.52
N SER A 44 18.18 28.99 -9.62
CA SER A 44 17.80 29.44 -8.27
C SER A 44 18.10 28.34 -7.25
N THR A 45 18.65 28.74 -6.11
CA THR A 45 18.90 27.86 -4.96
C THR A 45 17.56 27.58 -4.25
N GLN A 46 16.62 26.93 -4.92
CA GLN A 46 15.46 26.34 -4.28
C GLN A 46 15.65 24.82 -4.29
N GLN A 47 16.01 24.28 -3.12
CA GLN A 47 16.03 22.84 -2.89
C GLN A 47 14.60 22.41 -2.57
N ALA A 48 13.88 21.88 -3.56
CA ALA A 48 12.63 21.17 -3.32
C ALA A 48 12.98 19.71 -2.98
N MET A 49 12.73 19.28 -1.74
CA MET A 49 12.78 17.87 -1.39
C MET A 49 11.57 17.18 -2.02
N LEU A 50 11.78 16.43 -3.10
CA LEU A 50 10.75 15.55 -3.64
C LEU A 50 10.83 14.23 -2.87
N LEU A 51 9.96 14.07 -1.89
CA LEU A 51 9.69 12.77 -1.29
C LEU A 51 9.20 11.85 -2.40
N SER A 52 10.07 10.95 -2.86
CA SER A 52 9.69 9.95 -3.86
C SER A 52 8.61 9.06 -3.27
N PRO A 53 7.43 8.90 -3.90
CA PRO A 53 6.31 8.14 -3.34
C PRO A 53 6.53 6.61 -3.39
N LEU A 54 7.78 6.13 -3.32
CA LEU A 54 8.19 4.75 -3.56
C LEU A 54 8.17 3.84 -2.30
N LYS A 55 7.62 4.30 -1.18
CA LYS A 55 7.70 3.58 0.11
C LYS A 55 6.35 3.23 0.72
N THR A 56 5.40 2.74 -0.06
CA THR A 56 4.15 2.23 0.51
C THR A 56 3.87 0.84 -0.03
N ILE A 57 3.58 -0.10 0.88
CA ILE A 57 3.37 -1.53 0.59
C ILE A 57 2.25 -1.76 -0.44
N ASN A 58 1.36 -0.78 -0.58
CA ASN A 58 0.26 -0.75 -1.55
C ASN A 58 0.72 -0.94 -3.01
N LYS A 59 1.95 -0.57 -3.37
CA LYS A 59 2.47 -0.73 -4.74
C LYS A 59 2.77 -2.18 -5.15
N PHE A 60 2.74 -3.12 -4.21
CA PHE A 60 3.05 -4.53 -4.44
C PHE A 60 1.81 -5.42 -4.43
N PHE A 61 0.61 -4.82 -4.47
CA PHE A 61 -0.62 -5.58 -4.60
C PHE A 61 -0.84 -6.08 -6.02
N GLU A 62 -1.17 -7.35 -6.12
CA GLU A 62 -1.91 -7.92 -7.23
C GLU A 62 -3.39 -7.97 -6.83
N PRO A 63 -4.28 -7.24 -7.54
CA PRO A 63 -5.73 -7.36 -7.36
C PRO A 63 -6.17 -8.82 -7.56
N THR A 64 -7.01 -9.35 -6.66
CA THR A 64 -7.45 -10.74 -6.75
C THR A 64 -8.97 -10.83 -6.78
N GLU A 65 -9.52 -11.28 -7.91
CA GLU A 65 -10.93 -11.61 -8.02
C GLU A 65 -11.25 -12.95 -7.36
N MET A 66 -12.41 -13.02 -6.70
CA MET A 66 -12.98 -14.26 -6.17
C MET A 66 -14.47 -14.09 -5.89
N ASN A 67 -15.20 -15.19 -5.82
CA ASN A 67 -16.61 -15.19 -5.43
C ASN A 67 -16.79 -15.09 -3.90
N ALA A 68 -18.03 -14.86 -3.47
CA ALA A 68 -18.38 -14.71 -2.06
C ALA A 68 -17.99 -15.93 -1.21
N ASP A 69 -18.26 -17.15 -1.69
CA ASP A 69 -17.95 -18.39 -0.96
C ASP A 69 -16.44 -18.52 -0.71
N SER A 70 -15.62 -18.27 -1.73
CA SER A 70 -14.17 -18.30 -1.63
C SER A 70 -13.65 -17.22 -0.68
N PHE A 71 -14.22 -16.00 -0.75
CA PHE A 71 -13.87 -14.92 0.16
C PHE A 71 -14.14 -15.31 1.61
N PHE A 72 -15.36 -15.76 1.93
CA PHE A 72 -15.72 -16.08 3.31
C PHE A 72 -15.01 -17.32 3.85
N ALA A 73 -14.70 -18.31 3.00
CA ALA A 73 -13.85 -19.44 3.39
C ALA A 73 -12.46 -18.94 3.83
N ARG A 74 -11.80 -18.12 3.01
CA ARG A 74 -10.48 -17.53 3.33
C ARG A 74 -10.55 -16.59 4.54
N TRP A 75 -11.61 -15.79 4.63
CA TRP A 75 -11.86 -14.87 5.75
C TRP A 75 -11.94 -15.63 7.08
N LYS A 76 -12.70 -16.73 7.11
CA LYS A 76 -12.84 -17.59 8.30
C LYS A 76 -11.54 -18.29 8.68
N ASN A 77 -10.73 -18.69 7.69
CA ASN A 77 -9.42 -19.33 7.94
C ASN A 77 -8.41 -18.36 8.58
N LEU A 78 -8.54 -17.05 8.35
CA LEU A 78 -7.72 -16.01 8.98
C LEU A 78 -8.37 -15.52 10.28
N SER A 79 -8.45 -16.39 11.29
CA SER A 79 -9.17 -16.10 12.54
C SER A 79 -8.30 -15.69 13.72
N GLY A 80 -6.97 -15.80 13.61
CA GLY A 80 -6.06 -15.43 14.70
C GLY A 80 -6.03 -13.93 14.97
N ASP A 81 -5.82 -13.51 16.22
CA ASP A 81 -5.78 -12.09 16.58
C ASP A 81 -4.65 -11.33 15.89
N GLN A 82 -3.50 -11.99 15.64
CA GLN A 82 -2.41 -11.40 14.86
C GLN A 82 -2.70 -11.33 13.36
N GLN A 83 -3.69 -12.08 12.87
CA GLN A 83 -4.09 -12.09 11.46
C GLN A 83 -5.24 -11.13 11.19
N ARG A 84 -5.74 -10.41 12.20
CA ARG A 84 -6.88 -9.49 12.11
C ARG A 84 -6.55 -8.15 12.75
N ALA A 85 -6.65 -7.08 11.97
CA ALA A 85 -6.66 -5.71 12.48
C ALA A 85 -8.02 -5.09 12.21
N GLN A 86 -8.65 -4.51 13.23
CA GLN A 86 -9.92 -3.82 13.11
C GLN A 86 -9.82 -2.43 13.72
N LYS A 87 -10.28 -1.41 13.01
CA LYS A 87 -10.29 -0.04 13.50
C LYS A 87 -11.63 0.62 13.16
N VAL A 88 -12.20 1.29 14.16
CA VAL A 88 -13.35 2.18 13.96
C VAL A 88 -12.82 3.61 14.07
N PHE A 89 -13.11 4.44 13.08
CA PHE A 89 -12.58 5.79 13.02
C PHE A 89 -13.56 6.74 12.32
N LYS A 90 -13.46 8.03 12.65
CA LYS A 90 -14.27 9.08 12.03
C LYS A 90 -13.70 9.41 10.66
N ALA A 91 -14.55 9.57 9.66
CA ALA A 91 -14.13 9.99 8.33
C ALA A 91 -13.53 11.40 8.36
N GLN A 92 -12.42 11.61 7.67
CA GLN A 92 -11.76 12.92 7.52
C GLN A 92 -12.54 13.86 6.62
N GLN A 93 -13.28 13.29 5.66
CA GLN A 93 -14.17 14.00 4.75
C GLN A 93 -15.59 13.45 4.89
N PRO A 94 -16.64 14.19 4.47
CA PRO A 94 -17.98 13.64 4.40
C PRO A 94 -18.01 12.30 3.66
N LEU A 95 -18.78 11.34 4.17
CA LEU A 95 -18.86 9.99 3.61
C LEU A 95 -19.33 10.01 2.15
N ASP A 96 -18.39 9.76 1.24
CA ASP A 96 -18.60 9.55 -0.19
C ASP A 96 -18.28 8.09 -0.53
N LEU A 97 -19.30 7.26 -0.74
CA LEU A 97 -19.10 5.83 -1.03
C LEU A 97 -18.45 5.58 -2.40
N PRO A 98 -18.88 6.24 -3.50
CA PRO A 98 -18.13 6.21 -4.77
C PRO A 98 -16.66 6.61 -4.60
N GLY A 99 -16.39 7.71 -3.91
CA GLY A 99 -15.02 8.14 -3.61
C GLY A 99 -14.24 7.10 -2.81
N ALA A 100 -14.88 6.46 -1.83
CA ALA A 100 -14.28 5.40 -1.04
C ALA A 100 -13.94 4.16 -1.88
N ARG A 101 -14.83 3.73 -2.78
CA ARG A 101 -14.57 2.65 -3.74
C ARG A 101 -13.36 2.97 -4.61
N ASN A 102 -13.30 4.19 -5.16
CA ASN A 102 -12.17 4.64 -5.97
C ASN A 102 -10.84 4.65 -5.19
N LYS A 103 -10.85 5.06 -3.92
CA LYS A 103 -9.67 5.00 -3.04
C LYS A 103 -9.19 3.56 -2.84
N LEU A 104 -10.10 2.61 -2.62
CA LEU A 104 -9.75 1.19 -2.45
C LEU A 104 -9.18 0.58 -3.73
N THR A 105 -9.78 0.85 -4.89
CA THR A 105 -9.24 0.42 -6.18
C THR A 105 -7.87 1.07 -6.45
N GLY A 106 -7.72 2.37 -6.17
CA GLY A 106 -6.45 3.09 -6.30
C GLY A 106 -5.36 2.62 -5.33
N PHE A 107 -5.74 1.97 -4.22
CA PHE A 107 -4.80 1.32 -3.30
C PHE A 107 -4.20 0.03 -3.89
N GLY A 108 -4.78 -0.52 -4.95
CA GLY A 108 -4.28 -1.71 -5.65
C GLY A 108 -5.00 -3.02 -5.29
N MET A 109 -6.09 -2.97 -4.53
CA MET A 109 -6.91 -4.15 -4.24
C MET A 109 -8.06 -4.29 -5.23
N GLN A 110 -8.49 -5.52 -5.47
CA GLN A 110 -9.69 -5.79 -6.23
C GLN A 110 -10.92 -5.56 -5.34
N LEU A 111 -11.84 -4.71 -5.80
CA LEU A 111 -13.16 -4.58 -5.20
C LEU A 111 -14.03 -5.76 -5.64
N LEU A 112 -14.68 -6.43 -4.69
CA LEU A 112 -15.51 -7.61 -4.93
C LEU A 112 -16.98 -7.23 -4.74
N ASP A 113 -17.74 -7.29 -5.82
CA ASP A 113 -19.17 -6.99 -5.79
C ASP A 113 -19.99 -8.17 -5.28
N ASN A 114 -21.11 -7.86 -4.61
CA ASN A 114 -22.08 -8.84 -4.09
C ASN A 114 -21.49 -9.90 -3.12
N VAL A 115 -20.39 -9.57 -2.43
CA VAL A 115 -19.82 -10.43 -1.38
C VAL A 115 -20.48 -10.16 -0.02
N ASP A 116 -20.64 -8.89 0.35
CA ASP A 116 -21.35 -8.52 1.57
C ASP A 116 -22.85 -8.42 1.29
N PRO A 117 -23.72 -8.91 2.19
CA PRO A 117 -25.17 -8.72 2.04
C PRO A 117 -25.59 -7.25 2.12
N ASN A 118 -24.81 -6.39 2.80
CA ASN A 118 -25.04 -4.95 2.79
C ASN A 118 -24.28 -4.30 1.61
N PRO A 119 -24.98 -3.70 0.62
CA PRO A 119 -24.34 -3.12 -0.57
C PRO A 119 -23.47 -1.89 -0.30
N ASP A 120 -23.67 -1.22 0.86
CA ASP A 120 -22.83 -0.09 1.27
C ASP A 120 -21.45 -0.56 1.78
N ASN A 121 -21.34 -1.82 2.23
CA ASN A 121 -20.07 -2.38 2.65
C ASN A 121 -19.19 -2.67 1.44
N MET A 122 -17.92 -2.33 1.55
CA MET A 122 -16.93 -2.59 0.50
C MET A 122 -16.05 -3.74 0.93
N VAL A 123 -15.98 -4.76 0.08
CA VAL A 123 -15.16 -5.95 0.30
C VAL A 123 -14.07 -5.97 -0.77
N CYS A 124 -12.81 -6.10 -0.35
CA CYS A 124 -11.69 -6.16 -1.28
C CYS A 124 -10.78 -7.34 -0.99
N ALA A 125 -10.08 -7.80 -2.03
CA ALA A 125 -9.05 -8.80 -1.92
C ALA A 125 -7.83 -8.47 -2.79
N GLY A 126 -6.67 -8.90 -2.34
CA GLY A 126 -5.44 -8.80 -3.11
C GLY A 126 -4.33 -9.63 -2.50
N ILE A 127 -3.26 -9.82 -3.26
CA ILE A 127 -2.05 -10.53 -2.82
C ILE A 127 -0.89 -9.55 -2.85
N ILE A 128 -0.20 -9.39 -1.73
CA ILE A 128 1.06 -8.65 -1.70
C ILE A 128 2.19 -9.61 -2.07
N HIS A 129 2.92 -9.26 -3.12
CA HIS A 129 4.13 -9.98 -3.52
C HIS A 129 5.34 -9.34 -2.88
N THR A 130 6.09 -10.15 -2.14
CA THR A 130 7.43 -9.79 -1.68
C THR A 130 8.45 -10.73 -2.32
N GLN A 131 9.73 -10.45 -2.16
CA GLN A 131 10.79 -11.29 -2.75
C GLN A 131 10.73 -12.75 -2.28
N THR A 132 10.24 -13.01 -1.07
CA THR A 132 10.32 -14.33 -0.43
C THR A 132 8.96 -14.96 -0.15
N GLN A 133 7.88 -14.19 -0.21
CA GLN A 133 6.55 -14.67 0.18
C GLN A 133 5.43 -13.89 -0.51
N GLN A 134 4.29 -14.56 -0.66
CA GLN A 134 3.02 -13.97 -1.05
C GLN A 134 2.11 -13.89 0.18
N VAL A 135 1.49 -12.74 0.38
CA VAL A 135 0.61 -12.51 1.52
C VAL A 135 -0.76 -12.14 1.00
N GLY A 136 -1.71 -13.09 1.10
CA GLY A 136 -3.11 -12.83 0.82
C GLY A 136 -3.68 -11.84 1.85
N CYS A 137 -4.34 -10.80 1.36
CA CYS A 137 -4.97 -9.76 2.16
C CYS A 137 -6.44 -9.63 1.77
N LEU A 138 -7.31 -9.69 2.77
CA LEU A 138 -8.75 -9.49 2.67
C LEU A 138 -9.13 -8.25 3.47
N LEU A 139 -10.03 -7.45 2.91
CA LEU A 139 -10.47 -6.20 3.50
C LEU A 139 -11.99 -6.15 3.51
N ARG A 140 -12.54 -5.63 4.60
CA ARG A 140 -13.95 -5.25 4.70
C ARG A 140 -14.05 -3.86 5.32
N LEU A 141 -14.61 -2.91 4.58
CA LEU A 141 -14.84 -1.53 5.01
C LEU A 141 -16.34 -1.29 5.13
N GLU A 142 -16.78 -0.98 6.34
CA GLU A 142 -18.20 -0.81 6.67
C GLU A 142 -18.46 0.67 7.04
N PRO A 143 -19.12 1.45 6.16
CA PRO A 143 -19.45 2.84 6.45
C PRO A 143 -20.68 2.97 7.34
N ASN A 144 -20.65 3.92 8.28
CA ASN A 144 -21.81 4.37 9.05
C ASN A 144 -22.13 5.83 8.67
N LYS A 145 -23.09 6.00 7.74
CA LYS A 145 -23.52 7.30 7.21
C LYS A 145 -24.04 8.26 8.28
N GLN A 146 -24.74 7.76 9.30
CA GLN A 146 -25.31 8.59 10.37
C GLN A 146 -24.21 9.11 11.30
N ALA A 147 -23.27 8.25 11.69
CA ALA A 147 -22.20 8.61 12.61
C ALA A 147 -20.97 9.25 11.93
N GLN A 148 -20.92 9.27 10.59
CA GLN A 148 -19.75 9.68 9.82
C GLN A 148 -18.48 8.91 10.25
N MET A 149 -18.63 7.60 10.43
CA MET A 149 -17.54 6.69 10.83
C MET A 149 -17.38 5.55 9.84
N PHE A 150 -16.20 4.96 9.82
CA PHE A 150 -15.91 3.69 9.17
C PHE A 150 -15.51 2.64 10.20
N ARG A 151 -15.86 1.39 9.93
CA ARG A 151 -15.22 0.21 10.53
C ARG A 151 -14.43 -0.51 9.44
N LEU A 152 -13.10 -0.42 9.54
CA LEU A 152 -12.19 -1.14 8.67
C LEU A 152 -11.73 -2.43 9.36
N THR A 153 -11.82 -3.54 8.64
CA THR A 153 -11.26 -4.83 9.07
C THR A 153 -10.34 -5.36 7.99
N ILE A 154 -9.08 -5.60 8.35
CA ILE A 154 -8.06 -6.24 7.51
C ILE A 154 -7.77 -7.63 8.06
N ARG A 155 -7.70 -8.62 7.17
CA ARG A 155 -7.20 -9.96 7.49
C ARG A 155 -6.09 -10.37 6.53
N ALA A 156 -4.95 -10.78 7.06
CA ALA A 156 -3.83 -11.28 6.27
C ALA A 156 -3.02 -12.32 7.05
N SER A 157 -2.22 -13.12 6.36
CA SER A 157 -1.43 -14.21 6.98
C SER A 157 -0.23 -13.72 7.80
N LYS A 158 0.14 -12.43 7.72
CA LYS A 158 1.29 -11.83 8.41
C LYS A 158 0.86 -10.60 9.21
N GLU A 159 1.13 -10.61 10.51
CA GLU A 159 0.74 -9.56 11.46
C GLU A 159 1.22 -8.15 11.07
N SER A 160 2.49 -8.02 10.68
CA SER A 160 3.07 -6.75 10.25
C SER A 160 2.31 -6.16 9.05
N VAL A 161 1.96 -7.00 8.08
CA VAL A 161 1.19 -6.61 6.89
C VAL A 161 -0.24 -6.21 7.29
N THR A 162 -0.89 -7.02 8.13
CA THR A 162 -2.26 -6.76 8.62
C THR A 162 -2.36 -5.39 9.29
N ARG A 163 -1.44 -5.08 10.22
CA ARG A 163 -1.45 -3.78 10.93
C ARG A 163 -1.10 -2.61 10.03
N GLN A 164 -0.04 -2.74 9.23
CA GLN A 164 0.45 -1.67 8.37
C GLN A 164 -0.59 -1.25 7.33
N ILE A 165 -1.30 -2.19 6.70
CA ILE A 165 -2.38 -1.87 5.75
C ILE A 165 -3.54 -1.16 6.46
N CYS A 166 -3.91 -1.61 7.66
CA CYS A 166 -5.00 -1.02 8.44
C CYS A 166 -4.69 0.44 8.80
N GLU A 167 -3.46 0.72 9.22
CA GLU A 167 -2.99 2.08 9.51
C GLU A 167 -3.01 2.95 8.25
N LEU A 168 -2.35 2.49 7.17
CA LEU A 168 -2.26 3.23 5.91
C LEU A 168 -3.62 3.58 5.33
N LEU A 169 -4.57 2.64 5.34
CA LEU A 169 -5.91 2.89 4.82
C LEU A 169 -6.71 3.81 5.74
N THR A 170 -6.58 3.65 7.06
CA THR A 170 -7.26 4.56 7.99
C THR A 170 -6.87 6.02 7.72
N ASP A 171 -5.60 6.29 7.43
CA ASP A 171 -5.13 7.64 7.13
C ASP A 171 -5.63 8.19 5.78
N GLN A 172 -6.19 7.34 4.90
CA GLN A 172 -6.78 7.76 3.61
C GLN A 172 -8.26 8.14 3.70
N PHE A 173 -8.96 7.79 4.77
CA PHE A 173 -10.41 7.94 4.93
C PHE A 173 -10.77 8.96 6.00
#